data_AF-A0A357B6Q2-F1
#
_entry.id   AF-A0A357B6Q2-F1
#
_cell.length_a   1.000
_cell.length_b   1.000
_cell.length_c   1.000
_cell.angle_alpha   90.00
_cell.angle_beta   90.00
_cell.angle_gamma   90.00
#
_symmetry.space_group_name_H-M   'P 1'
#
loop_
_entity.id
_entity.type
_entity.pdbx_description
1 polymer ?
#
loop_
_entity_poly.entity_id
_entity_poly.type
_entity_poly.pdbx_seq_one_letter_code
_entity_poly.pdbx_strand_id
1 'polypeptide(L)'
;MEEVMAQRQLDSSQISDLWRKALALLNDRVLKACLPQSSKHVTLGEDTVKIKVDSEFKKEYCYQKLAKLEKIVGKTLGKRYVIITELPLIEELDQVEEERKLHSKITASEIEGSQIEEKRKLHTKIAVLGVGDGGVNAVNRMKEQGLRGAKLIALDTDRQILSISSANKKLQIGAGITAGRGTGGDLKKGELATEESRWEISSLIEGMDLIFLACGLGGGTGTSATPMIAQIAKEAGALTIGVVTQPFAFEGTIRQQRAEQGLLKLRQTADVTIAIFNDRLLETAPKGLSMIQAFELADSVLYQGVRGISDLITIPGIVNLDFADIRSVLANTGTAMMGMGEAQGEQRALTAAKLASSNPLLDGGSIRGAQKLIMNVTGGTDMSLAEVTQAADLIRKATATECEVVFGAVVDERLAGRLQITIIATAFQAVTEKPLRDYRKKRERISTVNLEIPTFLRRQQQEEKEAKKETGPTQ
;
A
#
# COMPACT_ATOMS: atom_id res chain seq x y z
N MET A 1 41.23 46.43 -19.30
CA MET A 1 40.37 47.39 -18.58
C MET A 1 39.77 48.31 -19.62
N GLU A 2 38.44 48.44 -19.62
CA GLU A 2 37.62 49.37 -20.41
C GLU A 2 37.24 49.05 -21.89
N GLU A 3 37.08 47.79 -22.29
CA GLU A 3 36.47 47.49 -23.62
C GLU A 3 35.54 46.27 -23.65
N VAL A 4 34.91 45.90 -22.52
CA VAL A 4 33.95 44.75 -22.44
C VAL A 4 32.55 45.16 -21.94
N MET A 5 32.24 46.45 -21.81
CA MET A 5 30.98 46.93 -21.23
C MET A 5 30.12 47.72 -22.23
N ALA A 6 29.86 47.18 -23.43
CA ALA A 6 29.02 47.84 -24.41
C ALA A 6 28.21 46.88 -25.30
N GLN A 7 27.47 45.92 -24.72
CA GLN A 7 26.35 45.28 -25.42
C GLN A 7 25.10 45.26 -24.52
N ARG A 8 24.21 46.22 -24.83
CA ARG A 8 22.84 46.47 -24.33
C ARG A 8 22.15 45.26 -23.68
N GLN A 9 22.11 45.22 -22.35
CA GLN A 9 21.03 44.54 -21.63
C GLN A 9 19.74 45.32 -21.95
N LEU A 10 18.77 44.69 -22.62
CA LEU A 10 17.45 45.29 -22.81
C LEU A 10 16.81 45.52 -21.44
N ASP A 11 16.29 46.74 -21.21
CA ASP A 11 15.58 47.07 -19.98
C ASP A 11 14.42 46.10 -19.72
N SER A 12 14.20 45.74 -18.45
CA SER A 12 13.09 44.85 -18.01
C SER A 12 11.72 45.30 -18.54
N SER A 13 11.54 46.61 -18.75
CA SER A 13 10.35 47.20 -19.39
C SER A 13 10.19 46.80 -20.86
N GLN A 14 11.27 46.83 -21.64
CA GLN A 14 11.25 46.47 -23.06
C GLN A 14 10.97 44.98 -23.28
N ILE A 15 11.48 44.11 -22.39
CA ILE A 15 11.20 42.66 -22.42
C ILE A 15 9.70 42.40 -22.17
N SER A 16 9.06 43.15 -21.27
CA SER A 16 7.62 43.03 -20.98
C SER A 16 6.76 43.31 -22.21
N ASP A 17 7.07 44.38 -22.94
CA ASP A 17 6.31 44.79 -24.13
C ASP A 17 6.50 43.83 -25.30
N LEU A 18 7.73 43.34 -25.51
CA LEU A 18 8.03 42.35 -26.54
C LEU A 18 7.38 40.99 -26.25
N TRP A 19 7.36 40.58 -24.97
CA TRP A 19 6.70 39.34 -24.55
C TRP A 19 5.17 39.40 -24.71
N ARG A 20 4.53 40.52 -24.35
CA ARG A 20 3.09 40.72 -24.61
C ARG A 20 2.76 40.65 -26.09
N LYS A 21 3.58 41.26 -26.95
CA LYS A 21 3.42 41.15 -28.42
C LYS A 21 3.57 39.71 -28.91
N ALA A 22 4.51 38.94 -28.36
CA ALA A 22 4.67 37.52 -28.67
C ALA A 22 3.41 36.70 -28.31
N LEU A 23 2.86 36.90 -27.11
CA LEU A 23 1.64 36.23 -26.64
C LEU A 23 0.38 36.67 -27.42
N ALA A 24 0.36 37.87 -27.98
CA ALA A 24 -0.74 38.37 -28.82
C ALA A 24 -0.77 37.71 -30.22
N LEU A 25 0.40 37.37 -30.77
CA LEU A 25 0.54 36.69 -32.07
C LEU A 25 0.27 35.19 -32.01
N LEU A 26 0.04 34.64 -30.80
CA LEU A 26 -0.14 33.23 -30.57
C LEU A 26 -1.62 32.85 -30.62
N ASN A 27 -2.05 32.26 -31.75
CA ASN A 27 -3.43 31.84 -32.01
C ASN A 27 -3.83 30.54 -31.29
N ASP A 28 -2.86 29.79 -30.76
CA ASP A 28 -3.08 28.52 -30.07
C ASP A 28 -3.45 28.78 -28.60
N ARG A 29 -4.74 28.66 -28.28
CA ARG A 29 -5.27 28.96 -26.94
C ARG A 29 -4.63 28.12 -25.83
N VAL A 30 -4.29 26.87 -26.14
CA VAL A 30 -3.71 25.93 -25.16
C VAL A 30 -2.26 26.28 -24.91
N LEU A 31 -1.47 26.48 -25.97
CA LEU A 31 -0.07 26.91 -25.82
C LEU A 31 0.04 28.28 -25.13
N LYS A 32 -0.91 29.20 -25.36
CA LYS A 32 -0.95 30.49 -24.66
C LYS A 32 -1.20 30.34 -23.15
N ALA A 33 -2.02 29.37 -22.75
CA ALA A 33 -2.31 29.09 -21.34
C ALA A 33 -1.12 28.40 -20.62
N CYS A 34 -0.28 27.69 -21.37
CA CYS A 34 0.94 27.06 -20.85
C CYS A 34 2.10 28.04 -20.62
N LEU A 35 2.07 29.23 -21.24
CA LEU A 35 3.13 30.23 -21.14
C LEU A 35 2.88 31.26 -20.02
N PRO A 36 3.94 31.77 -19.38
CA PRO A 36 3.81 32.78 -18.34
C PRO A 36 3.24 34.08 -18.92
N GLN A 37 2.19 34.64 -18.30
CA GLN A 37 1.60 35.92 -18.72
C GLN A 37 2.46 37.12 -18.33
N SER A 38 3.31 36.95 -17.31
CA SER A 38 4.25 37.96 -16.83
C SER A 38 5.65 37.70 -17.38
N SER A 39 6.33 38.77 -17.82
CA SER A 39 7.73 38.69 -18.27
C SER A 39 8.73 38.39 -17.15
N LYS A 40 8.30 38.38 -15.87
CA LYS A 40 9.15 38.03 -14.72
C LYS A 40 9.75 36.62 -14.80
N HIS A 41 9.10 35.73 -15.54
CA HIS A 41 9.52 34.33 -15.72
C HIS A 41 10.17 34.10 -17.09
N VAL A 42 10.53 35.17 -17.81
CA VAL A 42 11.19 35.12 -19.12
C VAL A 42 12.53 35.85 -19.03
N THR A 43 13.61 35.17 -19.38
CA THR A 43 14.97 35.74 -19.35
C THR A 43 15.57 35.68 -20.75
N LEU A 44 16.07 36.82 -21.22
CA LEU A 44 16.70 36.96 -22.53
C LEU A 44 18.23 36.91 -22.36
N GLY A 45 18.88 35.94 -22.98
CA GLY A 45 20.33 35.89 -23.17
C GLY A 45 20.71 36.32 -24.59
N GLU A 46 22.02 36.29 -24.89
CA GLU A 46 22.55 36.66 -26.23
C GLU A 46 21.90 35.82 -27.34
N ASP A 47 21.95 34.49 -27.20
CA ASP A 47 21.41 33.52 -28.19
C ASP A 47 20.21 32.71 -27.69
N THR A 48 19.78 32.90 -26.43
CA THR A 48 18.74 32.07 -25.81
C THR A 48 17.61 32.88 -25.18
N VAL A 49 16.40 32.33 -25.20
CA VAL A 49 15.24 32.82 -24.45
C VAL A 49 14.82 31.73 -23.49
N LYS A 50 15.01 31.97 -22.19
CA LYS A 50 14.61 31.05 -21.12
C LYS A 50 13.20 31.40 -20.65
N ILE A 51 12.28 30.44 -20.73
CA ILE A 51 10.89 30.58 -20.28
C ILE A 51 10.69 29.62 -19.11
N LYS A 52 10.37 30.17 -17.94
CA LYS A 52 10.04 29.39 -16.75
C LYS A 52 8.54 29.14 -16.67
N VAL A 53 8.14 27.88 -16.54
CA VAL A 53 6.76 27.43 -16.40
C VAL A 53 6.52 26.75 -15.05
N ASP A 54 5.29 26.78 -14.57
CA ASP A 54 4.84 26.37 -13.23
C ASP A 54 4.49 24.88 -13.11
N SER A 55 4.65 24.08 -14.17
CA SER A 55 4.36 22.65 -14.17
C SER A 55 5.10 21.92 -15.28
N GLU A 56 5.56 20.70 -15.01
CA GLU A 56 6.17 19.77 -15.96
C GLU A 56 5.25 19.51 -17.18
N PHE A 57 3.92 19.46 -16.96
CA PHE A 57 2.93 19.34 -18.05
C PHE A 57 3.00 20.51 -19.04
N LYS A 58 3.10 21.75 -18.53
CA LYS A 58 3.18 22.94 -19.40
C LYS A 58 4.51 22.98 -20.16
N LYS A 59 5.58 22.51 -19.53
CA LYS A 59 6.91 22.38 -20.15
C LYS A 59 6.85 21.41 -21.32
N GLU A 60 6.35 20.20 -21.10
CA GLU A 60 6.24 19.16 -22.11
C GLU A 60 5.33 19.58 -23.27
N TYR A 61 4.19 20.21 -22.98
CA TYR A 61 3.31 20.76 -24.02
C TYR A 61 3.98 21.85 -24.85
N CYS A 62 4.74 22.75 -24.22
CA CYS A 62 5.51 23.77 -24.91
C CYS A 62 6.63 23.16 -25.77
N TYR A 63 7.29 22.08 -25.31
CA TYR A 63 8.28 21.34 -26.10
C TYR A 63 7.65 20.66 -27.33
N GLN A 64 6.49 20.04 -27.21
CA GLN A 64 5.78 19.45 -28.37
C GLN A 64 5.40 20.49 -29.42
N LYS A 65 5.25 21.76 -29.03
CA LYS A 65 4.91 22.88 -29.93
C LYS A 65 6.09 23.85 -30.12
N LEU A 66 7.32 23.42 -29.83
CA LEU A 66 8.52 24.26 -29.84
C LEU A 66 8.71 24.99 -31.18
N ALA A 67 8.52 24.32 -32.31
CA ALA A 67 8.66 24.92 -33.64
C ALA A 67 7.69 26.10 -33.89
N LYS A 68 6.49 26.07 -33.30
CA LYS A 68 5.55 27.20 -33.36
C LYS A 68 5.99 28.34 -32.45
N LEU A 69 6.50 27.99 -31.26
CA LEU A 69 6.98 28.95 -30.26
C LEU A 69 8.22 29.69 -30.76
N GLU A 70 9.22 28.98 -31.30
CA GLU A 70 10.43 29.54 -31.91
C GLU A 70 10.13 30.47 -33.09
N LYS A 71 9.12 30.15 -33.91
CA LYS A 71 8.69 31.02 -35.02
C LYS A 71 8.10 32.34 -34.55
N ILE A 72 7.41 32.34 -33.41
CA ILE A 72 6.79 33.54 -32.82
C ILE A 72 7.83 34.36 -32.07
N VAL A 73 8.63 33.71 -31.22
CA VAL A 73 9.76 34.32 -30.50
C VAL A 73 10.76 34.90 -31.51
N GLY A 74 11.05 34.19 -32.60
CA GLY A 74 11.90 34.65 -33.69
C GLY A 74 11.45 35.96 -34.35
N LYS A 75 10.14 36.20 -34.42
CA LYS A 75 9.55 37.40 -35.03
C LYS A 75 9.54 38.62 -34.11
N THR A 76 9.44 38.41 -32.79
CA THR A 76 9.29 39.50 -31.81
C THR A 76 10.56 39.76 -31.01
N LEU A 77 11.25 38.70 -30.63
CA LEU A 77 12.43 38.69 -29.76
C LEU A 77 13.69 38.28 -30.52
N GLY A 78 13.67 38.24 -31.86
CA GLY A 78 14.81 37.87 -32.72
C GLY A 78 15.08 36.36 -32.75
N LYS A 79 15.86 35.90 -33.75
CA LYS A 79 16.23 34.48 -33.89
C LYS A 79 17.10 34.05 -32.71
N ARG A 80 16.50 33.36 -31.74
CA ARG A 80 17.13 32.84 -30.51
C ARG A 80 16.56 31.46 -30.19
N TYR A 81 17.35 30.63 -29.53
CA TYR A 81 16.93 29.30 -29.08
C TYR A 81 16.03 29.39 -27.86
N VAL A 82 14.89 28.70 -27.89
CA VAL A 82 13.92 28.71 -26.80
C VAL A 82 14.23 27.57 -25.83
N ILE A 83 14.50 27.90 -24.57
CA ILE A 83 14.74 26.93 -23.50
C ILE A 83 13.59 27.03 -22.50
N ILE A 84 12.88 25.91 -22.27
CA ILE A 84 11.75 25.87 -21.34
C ILE A 84 12.19 25.12 -20.08
N THR A 85 12.11 25.79 -18.94
CA THR A 85 12.54 25.29 -17.62
C THR A 85 11.40 25.41 -16.61
N GLU A 86 11.45 24.68 -15.50
CA GLU A 86 10.45 24.79 -14.44
C GLU A 86 10.79 25.91 -13.43
N LEU A 87 9.76 26.46 -12.79
CA LEU A 87 9.89 27.24 -11.57
C LEU A 87 10.20 26.28 -10.42
N PRO A 88 11.28 26.50 -9.64
CA PRO A 88 11.54 25.69 -8.47
C PRO A 88 10.39 25.82 -7.47
N LEU A 89 10.03 24.72 -6.80
CA LEU A 89 9.01 24.74 -5.74
C LEU A 89 9.47 25.65 -4.59
N ILE A 90 8.52 26.28 -3.88
CA ILE A 90 8.83 27.19 -2.77
C ILE A 90 9.71 26.49 -1.69
N GLU A 91 9.56 25.18 -1.51
CA GLU A 91 10.42 24.36 -0.63
C GLU A 91 11.84 24.14 -1.18
N GLU A 92 12.04 24.15 -2.50
CA GLU A 92 13.37 24.08 -3.12
C GLU A 92 14.16 25.39 -2.95
N LEU A 93 13.49 26.54 -2.78
CA LEU A 93 14.19 27.80 -2.50
C LEU A 93 14.79 27.83 -1.10
N ASP A 94 14.09 27.32 -0.10
CA ASP A 94 14.59 27.23 1.28
C ASP A 94 15.73 26.20 1.38
N GLN A 95 15.60 25.05 0.68
CA GLN A 95 16.64 24.02 0.62
C GLN A 95 17.87 24.48 -0.18
N VAL A 96 17.70 25.20 -1.30
CA VAL A 96 18.81 25.73 -2.10
C VAL A 96 19.52 26.88 -1.39
N GLU A 97 18.84 27.66 -0.55
CA GLU A 97 19.50 28.68 0.30
C GLU A 97 20.29 28.06 1.45
N GLU A 98 19.80 26.98 2.07
CA GLU A 98 20.56 26.19 3.05
C GLU A 98 21.74 25.45 2.41
N GLU A 99 21.53 24.81 1.25
CA GLU A 99 22.58 24.13 0.49
C GLU A 99 23.61 25.09 -0.08
N ARG A 100 23.25 26.32 -0.50
CA ARG A 100 24.22 27.35 -0.92
C ARG A 100 25.06 27.85 0.24
N LYS A 101 24.49 27.98 1.45
CA LYS A 101 25.27 28.31 2.66
C LYS A 101 26.24 27.19 3.00
N LEU A 102 25.84 25.92 2.81
CA LEU A 102 26.66 24.74 3.06
C LEU A 102 27.75 24.54 1.99
N HIS A 103 27.42 24.72 0.70
CA HIS A 103 28.33 24.56 -0.44
C HIS A 103 29.37 25.68 -0.58
N SER A 104 29.16 26.83 0.08
CA SER A 104 30.21 27.88 0.15
C SER A 104 31.44 27.45 0.98
N LYS A 105 31.36 26.34 1.72
CA LYS A 105 32.43 25.86 2.61
C LYS A 105 33.13 24.57 2.19
N ILE A 106 32.72 23.91 1.11
CA ILE A 106 33.35 22.65 0.69
C ILE A 106 33.57 22.69 -0.83
N THR A 107 34.76 23.11 -1.22
CA THR A 107 35.27 22.91 -2.58
C THR A 107 36.34 21.84 -2.52
N ALA A 108 36.00 20.60 -2.89
CA ALA A 108 36.84 19.55 -3.49
C ALA A 108 36.31 18.13 -3.17
N SER A 109 35.45 17.57 -4.01
CA SER A 109 35.39 16.10 -4.26
C SER A 109 34.40 15.74 -5.38
N GLU A 110 34.72 16.07 -6.64
CA GLU A 110 33.98 15.60 -7.83
C GLU A 110 34.14 14.09 -8.12
N ILE A 111 34.62 13.31 -7.16
CA ILE A 111 34.76 11.84 -7.25
C ILE A 111 33.74 11.11 -6.36
N GLU A 112 33.07 11.80 -5.42
CA GLU A 112 32.04 11.16 -4.57
C GLU A 112 30.65 11.10 -5.22
N GLY A 113 30.37 11.98 -6.20
CA GLY A 113 29.06 12.04 -6.86
C GLY A 113 28.67 10.76 -7.62
N SER A 114 29.62 10.11 -8.29
CA SER A 114 29.34 8.88 -9.06
C SER A 114 29.07 7.66 -8.17
N GLN A 115 29.76 7.56 -7.03
CA GLN A 115 29.52 6.48 -6.06
C GLN A 115 28.23 6.67 -5.27
N ILE A 116 27.77 7.91 -5.08
CA ILE A 116 26.48 8.21 -4.43
C ILE A 116 25.30 7.86 -5.36
N GLU A 117 25.41 8.10 -6.67
CA GLU A 117 24.39 7.69 -7.65
C GLU A 117 24.32 6.16 -7.84
N GLU A 118 25.47 5.46 -7.84
CA GLU A 118 25.47 3.99 -7.85
C GLU A 118 24.94 3.38 -6.54
N LYS A 119 25.26 3.95 -5.37
CA LYS A 119 24.66 3.53 -4.09
C LYS A 119 23.15 3.81 -4.03
N ARG A 120 22.67 4.90 -4.63
CA ARG A 120 21.22 5.19 -4.74
C ARG A 120 20.48 4.16 -5.61
N LYS A 121 21.16 3.45 -6.53
CA LYS A 121 20.56 2.36 -7.34
C LYS A 121 20.36 1.04 -6.57
N LEU A 122 20.90 0.88 -5.37
CA LEU A 122 20.87 -0.38 -4.60
C LEU A 122 19.78 -0.44 -3.52
N HIS A 123 19.01 0.62 -3.31
CA HIS A 123 17.92 0.61 -2.32
C HIS A 123 16.57 0.35 -2.98
N THR A 124 15.90 -0.72 -2.54
CA THR A 124 14.51 -1.04 -2.91
C THR A 124 13.61 0.15 -2.64
N LYS A 125 12.94 0.65 -3.67
CA LYS A 125 11.99 1.76 -3.57
C LYS A 125 10.64 1.24 -3.15
N ILE A 126 10.23 1.64 -1.95
CA ILE A 126 8.96 1.23 -1.34
C ILE A 126 7.98 2.41 -1.36
N ALA A 127 6.75 2.17 -1.78
CA ALA A 127 5.64 3.11 -1.64
C ALA A 127 4.46 2.47 -0.89
N VAL A 128 3.79 3.28 -0.07
CA VAL A 128 2.54 2.90 0.61
C VAL A 128 1.44 3.84 0.14
N LEU A 129 0.45 3.28 -0.51
CA LEU A 129 -0.70 3.98 -1.05
C LEU A 129 -1.92 3.69 -0.16
N GLY A 130 -2.34 4.71 0.59
CA GLY A 130 -3.60 4.69 1.33
C GLY A 130 -4.74 5.10 0.42
N VAL A 131 -5.69 4.19 0.18
CA VAL A 131 -6.78 4.38 -0.80
C VAL A 131 -8.13 4.51 -0.07
N GLY A 132 -8.80 5.65 -0.28
CA GLY A 132 -10.04 6.02 0.40
C GLY A 132 -9.84 6.38 1.88
N ASP A 133 -10.89 6.83 2.56
CA ASP A 133 -10.86 7.32 3.94
C ASP A 133 -10.04 6.45 4.91
N GLY A 134 -10.33 5.14 4.97
CA GLY A 134 -9.63 4.23 5.88
C GLY A 134 -8.15 4.05 5.52
N GLY A 135 -7.82 4.06 4.23
CA GLY A 135 -6.43 4.02 3.78
C GLY A 135 -5.68 5.32 4.10
N VAL A 136 -6.34 6.46 3.93
CA VAL A 136 -5.78 7.78 4.27
C VAL A 136 -5.51 7.87 5.78
N ASN A 137 -6.43 7.40 6.63
CA ASN A 137 -6.23 7.33 8.07
C ASN A 137 -5.05 6.43 8.44
N ALA A 138 -4.96 5.24 7.84
CA ALA A 138 -3.84 4.34 8.04
C ALA A 138 -2.49 4.98 7.65
N VAL A 139 -2.44 5.71 6.52
CA VAL A 139 -1.24 6.44 6.10
C VAL A 139 -0.87 7.57 7.07
N ASN A 140 -1.87 8.31 7.56
CA ASN A 140 -1.62 9.36 8.56
C ASN A 140 -1.00 8.73 9.83
N ARG A 141 -1.54 7.59 10.26
CA ARG A 141 -1.03 6.83 11.40
C ARG A 141 0.38 6.31 11.17
N MET A 142 0.67 5.79 9.97
CA MET A 142 2.03 5.35 9.59
C MET A 142 3.05 6.50 9.68
N LYS A 143 2.63 7.71 9.29
CA LYS A 143 3.49 8.90 9.42
C LYS A 143 3.71 9.28 10.88
N GLU A 144 2.65 9.31 11.69
CA GLU A 144 2.74 9.61 13.13
C GLU A 144 3.65 8.63 13.87
N GLN A 145 3.56 7.34 13.54
CA GLN A 145 4.39 6.28 14.13
C GLN A 145 5.80 6.23 13.54
N GLY A 146 6.10 7.05 12.54
CA GLY A 146 7.43 7.21 11.96
C GLY A 146 7.87 6.02 11.11
N LEU A 147 7.00 5.47 10.25
CA LEU A 147 7.39 4.47 9.26
C LEU A 147 8.55 5.01 8.39
N ARG A 148 9.66 4.27 8.34
CA ARG A 148 10.88 4.67 7.62
C ARG A 148 10.99 3.95 6.29
N GLY A 149 11.70 4.56 5.35
CA GLY A 149 12.11 3.93 4.09
C GLY A 149 10.98 3.69 3.07
N ALA A 150 9.78 4.22 3.31
CA ALA A 150 8.66 4.13 2.38
C ALA A 150 8.05 5.50 2.07
N LYS A 151 7.70 5.73 0.80
CA LYS A 151 6.99 6.93 0.35
C LYS A 151 5.50 6.78 0.67
N LEU A 152 4.96 7.65 1.52
CA LEU A 152 3.55 7.62 1.90
C LEU A 152 2.71 8.45 0.94
N ILE A 153 1.67 7.85 0.37
CA ILE A 153 0.82 8.46 -0.64
C ILE A 153 -0.65 8.25 -0.28
N ALA A 154 -1.43 9.32 -0.30
CA ALA A 154 -2.88 9.28 -0.07
C ALA A 154 -3.64 9.44 -1.39
N LEU A 155 -4.61 8.56 -1.65
CA LEU A 155 -5.48 8.59 -2.82
C LEU A 155 -6.94 8.59 -2.37
N ASP A 156 -7.71 9.58 -2.79
CA ASP A 156 -9.15 9.62 -2.53
C ASP A 156 -9.91 10.36 -3.62
N THR A 157 -11.21 10.06 -3.74
CA THR A 157 -12.13 10.88 -4.52
C THR A 157 -12.65 12.08 -3.72
N ASP A 158 -12.58 12.03 -2.38
CA ASP A 158 -12.99 13.14 -1.52
C ASP A 158 -11.82 14.10 -1.25
N ARG A 159 -11.98 15.35 -1.68
CA ARG A 159 -10.96 16.39 -1.52
C ARG A 159 -10.81 16.84 -0.06
N GLN A 160 -11.88 16.77 0.74
CA GLN A 160 -11.83 17.15 2.16
C GLN A 160 -10.96 16.17 2.95
N ILE A 161 -11.11 14.87 2.69
CA ILE A 161 -10.31 13.82 3.31
C ILE A 161 -8.83 13.98 2.94
N LEU A 162 -8.52 14.27 1.67
CA LEU A 162 -7.14 14.53 1.25
C LEU A 162 -6.55 15.80 1.88
N SER A 163 -7.37 16.84 2.11
CA SER A 163 -6.88 18.09 2.69
C SER A 163 -6.28 17.90 4.09
N ILE A 164 -6.87 17.01 4.89
CA ILE A 164 -6.41 16.69 6.25
C ILE A 164 -5.34 15.59 6.30
N SER A 165 -5.06 14.92 5.19
CA SER A 165 -4.02 13.88 5.15
C SER A 165 -2.63 14.45 5.43
N SER A 166 -1.80 13.70 6.14
CA SER A 166 -0.41 14.03 6.40
C SER A 166 0.56 13.33 5.42
N ALA A 167 0.08 12.57 4.43
CA ALA A 167 0.92 11.85 3.46
C ALA A 167 1.93 12.75 2.72
N ASN A 168 3.05 12.16 2.25
CA ASN A 168 4.08 12.90 1.49
C ASN A 168 3.54 13.40 0.14
N LYS A 169 2.69 12.61 -0.51
CA LYS A 169 2.01 12.97 -1.76
C LYS A 169 0.53 12.64 -1.66
N LYS A 170 -0.30 13.46 -2.32
CA LYS A 170 -1.75 13.32 -2.33
C LYS A 170 -2.22 13.33 -3.78
N LEU A 171 -3.14 12.45 -4.12
CA LEU A 171 -3.77 12.41 -5.43
C LEU A 171 -5.28 12.34 -5.27
N GLN A 172 -5.97 13.35 -5.80
CA GLN A 172 -7.41 13.30 -5.94
C GLN A 172 -7.75 12.51 -7.21
N ILE A 173 -8.44 11.39 -7.06
CA ILE A 173 -8.86 10.58 -8.20
C ILE A 173 -10.29 10.92 -8.63
N GLY A 174 -10.55 10.94 -9.94
CA GLY A 174 -11.89 11.14 -10.50
C GLY A 174 -12.51 12.50 -10.17
N ALA A 175 -11.74 13.58 -10.26
CA ALA A 175 -12.24 14.93 -10.04
C ALA A 175 -13.41 15.29 -10.97
N GLY A 176 -13.40 14.78 -12.21
CA GLY A 176 -14.50 14.93 -13.17
C GLY A 176 -15.75 14.12 -12.81
N ILE A 177 -15.58 12.94 -12.20
CA ILE A 177 -16.67 12.03 -11.83
C ILE A 177 -17.40 12.45 -10.55
N THR A 178 -16.64 12.85 -9.52
CA THR A 178 -17.19 13.07 -8.18
C THR A 178 -17.30 14.54 -7.79
N ALA A 179 -16.72 15.44 -8.59
CA ALA A 179 -16.52 16.85 -8.24
C ALA A 179 -15.83 17.03 -6.87
N GLY A 180 -15.04 16.03 -6.44
CA GLY A 180 -14.28 16.04 -5.19
C GLY A 180 -15.09 15.78 -3.92
N ARG A 181 -16.27 15.14 -4.02
CA ARG A 181 -17.20 14.90 -2.89
C ARG A 181 -17.32 13.44 -2.48
N GLY A 182 -16.39 12.59 -2.89
CA GLY A 182 -16.49 11.16 -2.66
C GLY A 182 -17.44 10.44 -3.62
N THR A 183 -17.49 9.12 -3.53
CA THR A 183 -18.39 8.29 -4.36
C THR A 183 -19.76 8.01 -3.71
N GLY A 184 -19.92 8.33 -2.42
CA GLY A 184 -21.13 8.02 -1.66
C GLY A 184 -21.38 6.51 -1.46
N GLY A 185 -20.33 5.69 -1.55
CA GLY A 185 -20.44 4.23 -1.45
C GLY A 185 -20.78 3.53 -2.77
N ASP A 186 -20.86 4.26 -3.88
CA ASP A 186 -21.06 3.70 -5.21
C ASP A 186 -19.74 3.15 -5.78
N LEU A 187 -19.70 1.83 -5.98
CA LEU A 187 -18.51 1.15 -6.52
C LEU A 187 -18.25 1.53 -7.98
N LYS A 188 -19.28 1.68 -8.82
CA LYS A 188 -19.10 2.01 -10.24
C LYS A 188 -18.52 3.40 -10.42
N LYS A 189 -18.96 4.36 -9.60
CA LYS A 189 -18.37 5.71 -9.59
C LYS A 189 -16.90 5.68 -9.20
N GLY A 190 -16.54 4.89 -8.19
CA GLY A 190 -15.13 4.73 -7.81
C GLY A 190 -14.32 4.02 -8.88
N GLU A 191 -14.92 3.09 -9.62
CA GLU A 191 -14.27 2.46 -10.77
C GLU A 191 -13.96 3.49 -11.87
N LEU A 192 -14.96 4.26 -12.30
CA LEU A 192 -14.79 5.31 -13.30
C LEU A 192 -13.80 6.40 -12.85
N ALA A 193 -13.85 6.77 -11.56
CA ALA A 193 -12.93 7.76 -10.99
C ALA A 193 -11.47 7.31 -11.03
N THR A 194 -11.22 6.03 -10.80
CA THR A 194 -9.86 5.48 -10.85
C THR A 194 -9.36 5.38 -12.28
N GLU A 195 -10.24 4.99 -13.21
CA GLU A 195 -9.89 4.91 -14.64
C GLU A 195 -9.60 6.30 -15.24
N GLU A 196 -10.36 7.33 -14.86
CA GLU A 196 -10.09 8.73 -15.24
C GLU A 196 -8.66 9.15 -14.84
N SER A 197 -8.22 8.77 -13.64
CA SER A 197 -6.91 9.10 -13.07
C SER A 197 -5.83 8.02 -13.31
N ARG A 198 -6.06 7.07 -14.23
CA ARG A 198 -5.12 5.94 -14.47
C ARG A 198 -3.70 6.40 -14.76
N TRP A 199 -3.55 7.43 -15.59
CA TRP A 199 -2.25 8.00 -15.96
C TRP A 199 -1.52 8.63 -14.78
N GLU A 200 -2.25 9.39 -13.95
CA GLU A 200 -1.69 10.02 -12.75
C GLU A 200 -1.23 8.97 -11.74
N ILE A 201 -2.00 7.90 -11.56
CA ILE A 201 -1.65 6.74 -10.72
C ILE A 201 -0.40 6.04 -11.27
N SER A 202 -0.32 5.82 -12.57
CA SER A 202 0.84 5.16 -13.20
C SER A 202 2.13 5.97 -13.01
N SER A 203 2.09 7.28 -13.25
CA SER A 203 3.23 8.18 -13.01
C SER A 203 3.63 8.25 -11.53
N LEU A 204 2.67 8.15 -10.62
CA LEU A 204 2.90 8.18 -9.18
C LEU A 204 3.73 6.98 -8.68
N ILE A 205 3.52 5.81 -9.29
CA ILE A 205 4.08 4.53 -8.88
C ILE A 205 5.25 4.07 -9.75
N GLU A 206 5.59 4.84 -10.78
CA GLU A 206 6.66 4.52 -11.72
C GLU A 206 8.01 4.34 -11.00
N GLY A 207 8.70 3.25 -11.33
CA GLY A 207 10.01 2.92 -10.77
C GLY A 207 9.99 2.53 -9.30
N MET A 208 8.83 2.19 -8.71
CA MET A 208 8.73 1.57 -7.38
C MET A 208 8.91 0.06 -7.51
N ASP A 209 9.70 -0.55 -6.62
CA ASP A 209 9.94 -1.99 -6.59
C ASP A 209 8.85 -2.72 -5.80
N LEU A 210 8.35 -2.09 -4.73
CA LEU A 210 7.37 -2.63 -3.81
C LEU A 210 6.29 -1.60 -3.50
N ILE A 211 5.03 -2.01 -3.67
CA ILE A 211 3.87 -1.16 -3.41
C ILE A 211 2.94 -1.84 -2.41
N PHE A 212 2.69 -1.17 -1.30
CA PHE A 212 1.65 -1.52 -0.35
C PHE A 212 0.38 -0.73 -0.65
N LEU A 213 -0.75 -1.43 -0.74
CA LEU A 213 -2.06 -0.83 -0.85
C LEU A 213 -2.80 -1.00 0.47
N ALA A 214 -2.93 0.08 1.23
CA ALA A 214 -3.64 0.11 2.50
C ALA A 214 -5.06 0.63 2.28
N CYS A 215 -6.08 -0.16 2.64
CA CYS A 215 -7.47 0.23 2.41
C CYS A 215 -8.44 -0.43 3.41
N GLY A 216 -9.39 0.35 3.93
CA GLY A 216 -10.60 -0.18 4.56
C GLY A 216 -11.67 -0.49 3.53
N LEU A 217 -11.98 -1.78 3.34
CA LEU A 217 -12.98 -2.23 2.38
C LEU A 217 -14.41 -1.96 2.86
N GLY A 218 -15.36 -2.01 1.93
CA GLY A 218 -16.78 -1.79 2.13
C GLY A 218 -17.25 -0.36 1.84
N GLY A 219 -16.32 0.60 1.82
CA GLY A 219 -16.56 1.95 1.29
C GLY A 219 -16.67 1.96 -0.24
N GLY A 220 -16.92 3.14 -0.83
CA GLY A 220 -17.02 3.26 -2.29
C GLY A 220 -15.67 3.39 -2.98
N THR A 221 -14.85 4.37 -2.58
CA THR A 221 -13.51 4.63 -3.15
C THR A 221 -12.57 3.44 -2.94
N GLY A 222 -12.27 3.11 -1.69
CA GLY A 222 -11.28 2.08 -1.35
C GLY A 222 -11.58 0.72 -2.00
N THR A 223 -12.82 0.24 -1.91
CA THR A 223 -13.24 -1.07 -2.44
C THR A 223 -13.12 -1.18 -3.96
N SER A 224 -13.34 -0.09 -4.70
CA SER A 224 -13.33 -0.10 -6.16
C SER A 224 -11.97 0.29 -6.76
N ALA A 225 -11.30 1.28 -6.17
CA ALA A 225 -10.03 1.80 -6.65
C ALA A 225 -8.87 0.85 -6.35
N THR A 226 -8.83 0.25 -5.15
CA THR A 226 -7.69 -0.57 -4.71
C THR A 226 -7.37 -1.73 -5.65
N PRO A 227 -8.33 -2.55 -6.11
CA PRO A 227 -8.04 -3.64 -7.06
C PRO A 227 -7.47 -3.16 -8.39
N MET A 228 -7.92 -2.00 -8.90
CA MET A 228 -7.41 -1.47 -10.17
C MET A 228 -6.05 -0.81 -10.02
N ILE A 229 -5.80 -0.11 -8.91
CA ILE A 229 -4.46 0.40 -8.58
C ILE A 229 -3.49 -0.78 -8.45
N ALA A 230 -3.91 -1.89 -7.84
CA ALA A 230 -3.10 -3.10 -7.77
C ALA A 230 -2.72 -3.64 -9.15
N GLN A 231 -3.69 -3.65 -10.07
CA GLN A 231 -3.44 -4.05 -11.45
C GLN A 231 -2.43 -3.11 -12.14
N ILE A 232 -2.59 -1.79 -12.01
CA ILE A 232 -1.68 -0.80 -12.60
C ILE A 232 -0.26 -0.96 -12.02
N ALA A 233 -0.14 -1.17 -10.71
CA ALA A 233 1.14 -1.42 -10.03
C ALA A 233 1.84 -2.68 -10.53
N LYS A 234 1.07 -3.76 -10.72
CA LYS A 234 1.58 -5.02 -11.26
C LYS A 234 2.00 -4.90 -12.72
N GLU A 235 1.24 -4.18 -13.54
CA GLU A 235 1.59 -3.85 -14.93
C GLU A 235 2.87 -3.02 -15.01
N ALA A 236 3.13 -2.16 -14.01
CA ALA A 236 4.37 -1.39 -13.88
C ALA A 236 5.57 -2.20 -13.35
N GLY A 237 5.38 -3.48 -12.99
CA GLY A 237 6.44 -4.39 -12.56
C GLY A 237 6.74 -4.41 -11.05
N ALA A 238 5.99 -3.65 -10.24
CA ALA A 238 6.16 -3.62 -8.80
C ALA A 238 5.54 -4.85 -8.11
N LEU A 239 6.21 -5.38 -7.09
CA LEU A 239 5.61 -6.36 -6.19
C LEU A 239 4.46 -5.68 -5.43
N THR A 240 3.24 -6.16 -5.62
CA THR A 240 2.03 -5.46 -5.14
C THR A 240 1.37 -6.21 -4.00
N ILE A 241 1.34 -5.60 -2.82
CA ILE A 241 0.81 -6.17 -1.58
C ILE A 241 -0.42 -5.39 -1.14
N GLY A 242 -1.59 -6.04 -1.13
CA GLY A 242 -2.81 -5.47 -0.55
C GLY A 242 -2.90 -5.75 0.94
N VAL A 243 -2.90 -4.72 1.78
CA VAL A 243 -3.18 -4.84 3.23
C VAL A 243 -4.52 -4.18 3.49
N VAL A 244 -5.55 -5.00 3.69
CA VAL A 244 -6.94 -4.51 3.70
C VAL A 244 -7.71 -4.97 4.93
N THR A 245 -8.60 -4.11 5.43
CA THR A 245 -9.54 -4.45 6.50
C THR A 245 -10.94 -4.67 5.93
N GLN A 246 -11.66 -5.66 6.47
CA GLN A 246 -13.10 -5.80 6.30
C GLN A 246 -13.83 -5.02 7.39
N PRO A 247 -15.01 -4.46 7.11
CA PRO A 247 -15.75 -3.63 8.07
C PRO A 247 -16.18 -4.44 9.30
N PHE A 248 -16.52 -3.75 10.39
CA PHE A 248 -17.15 -4.40 11.53
C PHE A 248 -18.55 -4.88 11.18
N ALA A 249 -19.02 -5.96 11.81
CA ALA A 249 -20.38 -6.46 11.61
C ALA A 249 -21.47 -5.39 11.87
N PHE A 250 -21.23 -4.48 12.82
CA PHE A 250 -22.17 -3.40 13.15
C PHE A 250 -22.32 -2.35 12.03
N GLU A 251 -21.38 -2.27 11.08
CA GLU A 251 -21.46 -1.33 9.95
C GLU A 251 -22.48 -1.76 8.89
N GLY A 252 -22.99 -2.99 9.00
CA GLY A 252 -24.11 -3.49 8.22
C GLY A 252 -23.73 -4.38 7.04
N THR A 253 -24.69 -5.20 6.63
CA THR A 253 -24.50 -6.28 5.64
C THR A 253 -24.15 -5.77 4.25
N ILE A 254 -24.67 -4.61 3.84
CA ILE A 254 -24.36 -4.01 2.52
C ILE A 254 -22.86 -3.64 2.45
N ARG A 255 -22.30 -3.10 3.53
CA ARG A 255 -20.88 -2.74 3.60
C ARG A 255 -20.00 -3.99 3.55
N GLN A 256 -20.41 -5.04 4.26
CA GLN A 256 -19.75 -6.35 4.24
C GLN A 256 -19.74 -6.97 2.85
N GLN A 257 -20.89 -7.02 2.16
CA GLN A 257 -20.98 -7.58 0.80
C GLN A 257 -20.09 -6.83 -0.21
N ARG A 258 -20.03 -5.49 -0.11
CA ARG A 258 -19.10 -4.69 -0.92
C ARG A 258 -17.65 -5.06 -0.62
N ALA A 259 -17.31 -5.21 0.65
CA ALA A 259 -15.95 -5.58 1.05
C ALA A 259 -15.54 -6.95 0.51
N GLU A 260 -16.43 -7.94 0.55
CA GLU A 260 -16.19 -9.27 -0.04
C GLU A 260 -15.96 -9.20 -1.55
N GLN A 261 -16.78 -8.42 -2.27
CA GLN A 261 -16.61 -8.21 -3.71
C GLN A 261 -15.27 -7.54 -4.05
N GLY A 262 -14.88 -6.50 -3.30
CA GLY A 262 -13.60 -5.82 -3.47
C GLY A 262 -12.42 -6.73 -3.16
N LEU A 263 -12.51 -7.53 -2.10
CA LEU A 263 -11.48 -8.49 -1.70
C LEU A 263 -11.26 -9.57 -2.77
N LEU A 264 -12.34 -10.10 -3.35
CA LEU A 264 -12.25 -11.08 -4.44
C LEU A 264 -11.53 -10.51 -5.66
N LYS A 265 -11.85 -9.28 -6.07
CA LYS A 265 -11.16 -8.59 -7.16
C LYS A 265 -9.68 -8.34 -6.82
N LEU A 266 -9.39 -7.86 -5.61
CA LEU A 266 -8.02 -7.56 -5.18
C LEU A 266 -7.13 -8.81 -5.18
N ARG A 267 -7.66 -9.96 -4.74
CA ARG A 267 -6.93 -11.25 -4.78
C ARG A 267 -6.54 -11.69 -6.19
N GLN A 268 -7.27 -11.22 -7.22
CA GLN A 268 -6.97 -11.53 -8.62
C GLN A 268 -5.95 -10.55 -9.22
N THR A 269 -5.86 -9.32 -8.71
CA THR A 269 -5.02 -8.27 -9.28
C THR A 269 -3.71 -8.04 -8.53
N ALA A 270 -3.70 -8.16 -7.20
CA ALA A 270 -2.49 -8.07 -6.38
C ALA A 270 -1.67 -9.38 -6.44
N ASP A 271 -0.38 -9.29 -6.08
CA ASP A 271 0.46 -10.48 -5.92
C ASP A 271 0.11 -11.24 -4.65
N VAL A 272 -0.20 -10.49 -3.59
CA VAL A 272 -0.57 -11.02 -2.29
C VAL A 272 -1.53 -10.06 -1.60
N THR A 273 -2.53 -10.61 -0.92
CA THR A 273 -3.52 -9.88 -0.16
C THR A 273 -3.55 -10.38 1.28
N ILE A 274 -3.28 -9.49 2.22
CA ILE A 274 -3.44 -9.67 3.66
C ILE A 274 -4.79 -9.06 4.03
N ALA A 275 -5.75 -9.91 4.36
CA ALA A 275 -7.09 -9.50 4.78
C ALA A 275 -7.21 -9.57 6.30
N ILE A 276 -7.61 -8.46 6.91
CA ILE A 276 -7.85 -8.32 8.34
C ILE A 276 -9.35 -8.21 8.58
N PHE A 277 -9.89 -9.06 9.45
CA PHE A 277 -11.30 -9.02 9.82
C PHE A 277 -11.45 -8.16 11.08
N ASN A 278 -12.09 -6.99 10.97
CA ASN A 278 -12.19 -6.05 12.09
C ASN A 278 -12.91 -6.65 13.31
N ASP A 279 -13.85 -7.58 13.11
CA ASP A 279 -14.52 -8.27 14.21
C ASP A 279 -13.55 -9.10 15.08
N ARG A 280 -12.45 -9.61 14.51
CA ARG A 280 -11.41 -10.34 15.27
C ARG A 280 -10.67 -9.44 16.24
N LEU A 281 -10.60 -8.14 15.94
CA LEU A 281 -9.98 -7.15 16.82
C LEU A 281 -10.77 -7.00 18.11
N LEU A 282 -12.09 -7.17 18.05
CA LEU A 282 -13.00 -7.06 19.19
C LEU A 282 -12.87 -8.25 20.15
N GLU A 283 -12.43 -9.42 19.68
CA GLU A 283 -12.25 -10.62 20.52
C GLU A 283 -11.15 -10.43 21.57
N THR A 284 -10.14 -9.62 21.25
CA THR A 284 -9.02 -9.28 22.14
C THR A 284 -9.15 -7.92 22.81
N ALA A 285 -10.16 -7.14 22.45
CA ALA A 285 -10.34 -5.80 22.97
C ALA A 285 -10.91 -5.79 24.40
N PRO A 286 -10.53 -4.82 25.24
CA PRO A 286 -11.15 -4.63 26.55
C PRO A 286 -12.66 -4.40 26.45
N LYS A 287 -13.41 -4.89 27.44
CA LYS A 287 -14.85 -4.60 27.56
C LYS A 287 -15.04 -3.08 27.73
N GLY A 288 -15.87 -2.48 26.88
CA GLY A 288 -16.15 -1.03 26.90
C GLY A 288 -15.29 -0.20 25.94
N LEU A 289 -14.57 -0.83 25.00
CA LEU A 289 -13.88 -0.14 23.91
C LEU A 289 -14.85 0.81 23.18
N SER A 290 -14.48 2.08 23.05
CA SER A 290 -15.27 3.06 22.30
C SER A 290 -15.19 2.83 20.78
N MET A 291 -16.15 3.36 20.03
CA MET A 291 -16.15 3.28 18.56
C MET A 291 -14.88 3.91 17.95
N ILE A 292 -14.42 5.05 18.48
CA ILE A 292 -13.20 5.72 18.00
C ILE A 292 -11.99 4.81 18.18
N GLN A 293 -11.84 4.23 19.37
CA GLN A 293 -10.74 3.31 19.68
C GLN A 293 -10.79 2.03 18.83
N ALA A 294 -11.98 1.56 18.44
CA ALA A 294 -12.13 0.41 17.55
C ALA A 294 -11.56 0.70 16.14
N PHE A 295 -11.86 1.87 15.58
CA PHE A 295 -11.30 2.27 14.29
C PHE A 295 -9.78 2.55 14.37
N GLU A 296 -9.31 3.18 15.45
CA GLU A 296 -7.88 3.36 15.70
C GLU A 296 -7.13 2.01 15.80
N LEU A 297 -7.79 0.99 16.36
CA LEU A 297 -7.25 -0.37 16.41
C LEU A 297 -7.14 -0.97 15.01
N ALA A 298 -8.16 -0.81 14.16
CA ALA A 298 -8.11 -1.25 12.76
C ALA A 298 -6.99 -0.56 11.98
N ASP A 299 -6.83 0.76 12.13
CA ASP A 299 -5.76 1.54 11.49
C ASP A 299 -4.37 1.11 11.98
N SER A 300 -4.25 0.79 13.27
CA SER A 300 -3.00 0.30 13.86
C SER A 300 -2.60 -1.06 13.30
N VAL A 301 -3.57 -1.92 12.97
CA VAL A 301 -3.30 -3.23 12.36
C VAL A 301 -2.88 -3.09 10.90
N LEU A 302 -3.46 -2.14 10.14
CA LEU A 302 -2.97 -1.79 8.80
C LEU A 302 -1.50 -1.32 8.84
N TYR A 303 -1.15 -0.48 9.81
CA TYR A 303 0.24 -0.08 10.05
C TYR A 303 1.14 -1.28 10.36
N GLN A 304 0.73 -2.18 11.27
CA GLN A 304 1.49 -3.39 11.58
C GLN A 304 1.68 -4.29 10.35
N GLY A 305 0.65 -4.39 9.49
CA GLY A 305 0.70 -5.12 8.22
C GLY A 305 1.79 -4.63 7.29
N VAL A 306 1.85 -3.32 7.08
CA VAL A 306 2.87 -2.69 6.23
C VAL A 306 4.24 -2.73 6.89
N ARG A 307 4.33 -2.38 8.18
CA ARG A 307 5.59 -2.36 8.93
C ARG A 307 6.26 -3.73 8.98
N GLY A 308 5.49 -4.80 9.18
CA GLY A 308 6.01 -6.16 9.29
C GLY A 308 6.86 -6.60 8.10
N ILE A 309 6.54 -6.11 6.89
CA ILE A 309 7.28 -6.39 5.66
C ILE A 309 8.29 -5.27 5.36
N SER A 310 7.90 -4.00 5.58
CA SER A 310 8.78 -2.86 5.31
C SER A 310 10.04 -2.88 6.18
N ASP A 311 9.93 -3.25 7.46
CA ASP A 311 11.07 -3.31 8.38
C ASP A 311 12.10 -4.35 7.96
N LEU A 312 11.68 -5.46 7.32
CA LEU A 312 12.56 -6.50 6.79
C LEU A 312 13.48 -6.01 5.66
N ILE A 313 13.06 -4.98 4.94
CA ILE A 313 13.76 -4.46 3.76
C ILE A 313 14.54 -3.19 4.11
N THR A 314 13.94 -2.34 4.95
CA THR A 314 14.43 -0.99 5.19
C THR A 314 15.39 -0.90 6.37
N ILE A 315 15.27 -1.78 7.36
CA ILE A 315 16.11 -1.77 8.56
C ILE A 315 17.22 -2.81 8.37
N PRO A 316 18.50 -2.40 8.46
CA PRO A 316 19.60 -3.35 8.47
C PRO A 316 19.45 -4.34 9.64
N GLY A 317 19.30 -5.61 9.32
CA GLY A 317 19.29 -6.73 10.25
C GLY A 317 20.63 -7.45 10.36
N ILE A 318 20.74 -8.32 11.37
CA ILE A 318 21.85 -9.27 11.52
C ILE A 318 21.76 -10.33 10.41
N VAL A 319 20.54 -10.72 10.06
CA VAL A 319 20.22 -11.57 8.92
C VAL A 319 19.32 -10.76 8.00
N ASN A 320 19.94 -10.10 7.02
CA ASN A 320 19.21 -9.37 5.99
C ASN A 320 18.58 -10.36 5.01
N LEU A 321 17.27 -10.23 4.83
CA LEU A 321 16.58 -10.85 3.72
C LEU A 321 16.75 -9.95 2.49
N ASP A 322 17.12 -10.53 1.36
CA ASP A 322 17.17 -9.76 0.13
C ASP A 322 15.74 -9.56 -0.43
N PHE A 323 15.57 -8.57 -1.30
CA PHE A 323 14.28 -8.32 -1.93
C PHE A 323 13.85 -9.48 -2.84
N ALA A 324 14.79 -10.25 -3.38
CA ALA A 324 14.51 -11.37 -4.28
C ALA A 324 13.86 -12.54 -3.52
N ASP A 325 14.28 -12.82 -2.30
CA ASP A 325 13.73 -13.81 -1.37
C ASP A 325 12.30 -13.43 -0.97
N ILE A 326 12.09 -12.16 -0.62
CA ILE A 326 10.74 -11.67 -0.29
C ILE A 326 9.83 -11.78 -1.52
N ARG A 327 10.33 -11.41 -2.71
CA ARG A 327 9.58 -11.53 -3.96
C ARG A 327 9.30 -12.98 -4.32
N SER A 328 10.23 -13.91 -4.12
CA SER A 328 10.05 -15.33 -4.43
C SER A 328 8.99 -15.99 -3.53
N VAL A 329 8.87 -15.52 -2.30
CA VAL A 329 7.84 -15.99 -1.36
C VAL A 329 6.49 -15.35 -1.62
N LEU A 330 6.42 -14.03 -1.84
CA LEU A 330 5.15 -13.31 -1.87
C LEU A 330 4.52 -13.18 -3.26
N ALA A 331 5.31 -13.21 -4.34
CA ALA A 331 4.80 -12.99 -5.69
C ALA A 331 3.74 -14.04 -6.10
N ASN A 332 2.60 -13.58 -6.59
CA ASN A 332 1.48 -14.40 -7.09
C ASN A 332 0.96 -15.47 -6.11
N THR A 333 1.06 -15.24 -4.79
CA THR A 333 0.54 -16.18 -3.78
C THR A 333 -0.96 -16.01 -3.48
N GLY A 334 -1.54 -14.89 -3.92
CA GLY A 334 -2.96 -14.61 -3.75
C GLY A 334 -3.29 -14.15 -2.34
N THR A 335 -3.46 -15.08 -1.38
CA THR A 335 -3.83 -14.74 0.01
C THR A 335 -2.70 -15.03 0.98
N ALA A 336 -2.45 -14.07 1.87
CA ALA A 336 -1.53 -14.18 2.98
C ALA A 336 -2.22 -13.90 4.30
N MET A 337 -1.64 -14.45 5.36
CA MET A 337 -2.09 -14.24 6.72
C MET A 337 -0.92 -13.77 7.55
N MET A 338 -1.16 -12.76 8.39
CA MET A 338 -0.13 -12.18 9.24
C MET A 338 -0.45 -12.43 10.71
N GLY A 339 0.54 -12.95 11.44
CA GLY A 339 0.51 -13.06 12.89
C GLY A 339 1.64 -12.24 13.50
N MET A 340 1.35 -11.51 14.56
CA MET A 340 2.35 -10.75 15.30
C MET A 340 2.28 -11.08 16.79
N GLY A 341 3.43 -11.18 17.44
CA GLY A 341 3.51 -11.43 18.86
C GLY A 341 4.66 -10.64 19.46
N GLU A 342 4.43 -10.02 20.60
CA GLU A 342 5.45 -9.29 21.35
C GLU A 342 5.45 -9.78 22.79
N ALA A 343 6.63 -10.00 23.34
CA ALA A 343 6.79 -10.39 24.74
C ALA A 343 8.08 -9.86 25.34
N GLN A 344 8.17 -9.95 26.67
CA GLN A 344 9.30 -9.49 27.48
C GLN A 344 9.62 -10.51 28.59
N GLY A 345 10.82 -10.41 29.16
CA GLY A 345 11.31 -11.32 30.21
C GLY A 345 12.01 -12.58 29.67
N GLU A 346 12.28 -13.53 30.56
CA GLU A 346 13.18 -14.67 30.30
C GLU A 346 12.67 -15.63 29.21
N GLN A 347 11.35 -15.78 29.07
CA GLN A 347 10.70 -16.60 28.04
C GLN A 347 10.07 -15.76 26.91
N ARG A 348 10.59 -14.55 26.67
CA ARG A 348 10.02 -13.64 25.66
C ARG A 348 9.94 -14.27 24.27
N ALA A 349 10.96 -15.03 23.84
CA ALA A 349 10.96 -15.62 22.51
C ALA A 349 9.88 -16.68 22.30
N LEU A 350 9.74 -17.61 23.24
CA LEU A 350 8.69 -18.63 23.21
C LEU A 350 7.31 -18.00 23.31
N THR A 351 7.15 -16.98 24.14
CA THR A 351 5.86 -16.31 24.35
C THR A 351 5.46 -15.50 23.11
N ALA A 352 6.37 -14.71 22.54
CA ALA A 352 6.14 -13.98 21.30
C ALA A 352 5.83 -14.92 20.13
N ALA A 353 6.54 -16.04 20.02
CA ALA A 353 6.30 -17.03 18.95
C ALA A 353 4.91 -17.67 19.07
N LYS A 354 4.48 -18.01 20.31
CA LYS A 354 3.13 -18.51 20.56
C LYS A 354 2.08 -17.48 20.15
N LEU A 355 2.21 -16.23 20.64
CA LEU A 355 1.29 -15.14 20.32
C LEU A 355 1.19 -14.89 18.81
N ALA A 356 2.32 -14.91 18.10
CA ALA A 356 2.33 -14.76 16.65
C ALA A 356 1.66 -15.94 15.93
N SER A 357 1.91 -17.18 16.37
CA SER A 357 1.39 -18.40 15.74
C SER A 357 -0.11 -18.64 15.96
N SER A 358 -0.66 -18.12 17.06
CA SER A 358 -2.08 -18.23 17.43
C SER A 358 -2.79 -16.88 17.40
N ASN A 359 -2.29 -15.94 16.59
CA ASN A 359 -2.83 -14.59 16.55
C ASN A 359 -4.26 -14.61 15.95
N PRO A 360 -5.25 -13.92 16.56
CA PRO A 360 -6.63 -13.83 16.06
C PRO A 360 -6.78 -13.25 14.65
N LEU A 361 -5.75 -12.54 14.15
CA LEU A 361 -5.68 -12.05 12.77
C LEU A 361 -5.48 -13.18 11.75
N LEU A 362 -5.16 -14.40 12.20
CA LEU A 362 -5.10 -15.58 11.37
C LEU A 362 -6.51 -16.20 11.24
N ASP A 363 -7.09 -16.19 10.04
CA ASP A 363 -8.31 -16.93 9.71
C ASP A 363 -8.21 -18.42 10.13
N GLY A 364 -9.13 -18.90 10.98
CA GLY A 364 -9.08 -20.24 11.56
C GLY A 364 -8.05 -20.46 12.68
N GLY A 365 -7.35 -19.41 13.13
CA GLY A 365 -6.49 -19.42 14.33
C GLY A 365 -5.20 -20.24 14.21
N SER A 366 -4.76 -20.57 13.00
CA SER A 366 -3.55 -21.40 12.81
C SER A 366 -2.82 -21.10 11.51
N ILE A 367 -1.48 -21.16 11.57
CA ILE A 367 -0.58 -21.15 10.40
C ILE A 367 -0.45 -22.53 9.72
N ARG A 368 -1.24 -23.52 10.15
CA ARG A 368 -1.20 -24.88 9.58
C ARG A 368 -1.62 -24.89 8.12
N GLY A 369 -0.82 -25.56 7.30
CA GLY A 369 -1.09 -25.72 5.85
C GLY A 369 -0.45 -24.64 4.97
N ALA A 370 0.25 -23.65 5.55
CA ALA A 370 1.06 -22.71 4.80
C ALA A 370 2.28 -23.41 4.17
N GLN A 371 2.45 -23.29 2.85
CA GLN A 371 3.61 -23.85 2.16
C GLN A 371 4.84 -22.94 2.22
N LYS A 372 4.63 -21.62 2.35
CA LYS A 372 5.71 -20.65 2.49
C LYS A 372 5.46 -19.70 3.64
N LEU A 373 6.53 -19.36 4.36
CA LEU A 373 6.49 -18.58 5.57
C LEU A 373 7.64 -17.57 5.59
N ILE A 374 7.32 -16.30 5.87
CA ILE A 374 8.32 -15.32 6.28
C ILE A 374 8.22 -15.18 7.80
N MET A 375 9.34 -15.39 8.48
CA MET A 375 9.48 -15.17 9.92
C MET A 375 10.48 -14.04 10.14
N ASN A 376 10.01 -12.94 10.72
CA ASN A 376 10.86 -11.86 11.18
C ASN A 376 10.96 -11.87 12.70
N VAL A 377 12.18 -11.74 13.23
CA VAL A 377 12.42 -11.52 14.65
C VAL A 377 13.06 -10.15 14.82
N THR A 378 12.37 -9.26 15.53
CA THR A 378 12.89 -7.94 15.90
C THR A 378 13.12 -7.88 17.40
N GLY A 379 14.34 -7.54 17.82
CA GLY A 379 14.70 -7.41 19.23
C GLY A 379 15.78 -6.35 19.44
N GLY A 380 16.12 -6.06 20.70
CA GLY A 380 17.26 -5.20 21.02
C GLY A 380 18.61 -5.87 20.77
N THR A 381 19.69 -5.18 21.11
CA THR A 381 21.06 -5.72 21.07
C THR A 381 21.28 -6.87 22.06
N ASP A 382 20.34 -7.06 22.98
CA ASP A 382 20.27 -8.15 23.95
C ASP A 382 19.60 -9.42 23.38
N MET A 383 19.18 -9.43 22.11
CA MET A 383 18.62 -10.61 21.44
C MET A 383 19.70 -11.68 21.22
N SER A 384 19.47 -12.88 21.75
CA SER A 384 20.40 -14.00 21.64
C SER A 384 20.02 -14.97 20.51
N LEU A 385 21.02 -15.67 19.96
CA LEU A 385 20.79 -16.73 18.96
C LEU A 385 19.94 -17.90 19.52
N ALA A 386 20.03 -18.16 20.83
CA ALA A 386 19.24 -19.20 21.49
C ALA A 386 17.74 -18.87 21.46
N GLU A 387 17.39 -17.61 21.74
CA GLU A 387 16.01 -17.13 21.68
C GLU A 387 15.43 -17.24 20.26
N VAL A 388 16.22 -16.80 19.27
CA VAL A 388 15.84 -16.87 17.85
C VAL A 388 15.59 -18.32 17.41
N THR A 389 16.50 -19.24 17.75
CA THR A 389 16.37 -20.67 17.42
C THR A 389 15.12 -21.29 18.06
N GLN A 390 14.87 -21.00 19.35
CA GLN A 390 13.69 -21.49 20.05
C GLN A 390 12.37 -21.02 19.42
N ALA A 391 12.32 -19.75 19.02
CA ALA A 391 11.16 -19.20 18.31
C ALA A 391 10.95 -19.89 16.95
N ALA A 392 12.03 -20.06 16.17
CA ALA A 392 11.96 -20.68 14.85
C ALA A 392 11.51 -22.15 14.94
N ASP A 393 12.00 -22.91 15.92
CA ASP A 393 11.61 -24.30 16.15
C ASP A 393 10.13 -24.43 16.52
N LEU A 394 9.61 -23.52 17.35
CA LEU A 394 8.20 -23.51 17.73
C LEU A 394 7.31 -23.27 16.50
N ILE A 395 7.69 -22.31 15.67
CA ILE A 395 6.94 -21.94 14.47
C ILE A 395 6.99 -23.04 13.42
N ARG A 396 8.16 -23.66 13.19
CA ARG A 396 8.30 -24.84 12.31
C ARG A 396 7.44 -26.02 12.79
N LYS A 397 7.34 -26.25 14.10
CA LYS A 397 6.46 -27.29 14.67
C LYS A 397 4.98 -26.96 14.46
N ALA A 398 4.62 -25.68 14.44
CA ALA A 398 3.24 -25.24 14.27
C ALA A 398 2.73 -25.32 12.82
N THR A 399 3.60 -25.17 11.80
CA THR A 399 3.20 -25.27 10.37
C THR A 399 2.94 -26.70 9.88
N ALA A 400 3.47 -27.72 10.59
CA ALA A 400 3.19 -29.16 10.45
C ALA A 400 3.47 -29.82 9.07
N THR A 401 3.96 -29.07 8.07
CA THR A 401 4.25 -29.53 6.69
C THR A 401 5.65 -29.09 6.26
N GLU A 402 6.16 -29.61 5.13
CA GLU A 402 7.37 -29.07 4.46
C GLU A 402 7.11 -27.63 4.00
N CYS A 403 7.30 -26.71 4.94
CA CYS A 403 7.10 -25.29 4.76
C CYS A 403 8.45 -24.63 4.48
N GLU A 404 8.55 -23.91 3.37
CA GLU A 404 9.70 -23.07 3.06
C GLU A 404 9.68 -21.85 4.00
N VAL A 405 10.63 -21.81 4.94
CA VAL A 405 10.73 -20.73 5.92
C VAL A 405 11.87 -19.80 5.55
N VAL A 406 11.52 -18.57 5.18
CA VAL A 406 12.42 -17.45 4.99
C VAL A 406 12.54 -16.69 6.31
N PHE A 407 13.77 -16.53 6.80
CA PHE A 407 14.05 -16.05 8.15
C PHE A 407 14.81 -14.71 8.11
N GLY A 408 14.28 -13.71 8.82
CA GLY A 408 14.92 -12.41 9.04
C GLY A 408 15.11 -12.12 10.52
N ALA A 409 16.21 -11.44 10.85
CA ALA A 409 16.50 -10.97 12.21
C ALA A 409 16.95 -9.53 12.19
N VAL A 410 16.17 -8.65 12.82
CA VAL A 410 16.39 -7.20 12.85
C VAL A 410 16.71 -6.76 14.28
N VAL A 411 17.70 -5.88 14.42
CA VAL A 411 18.02 -5.26 15.71
C VAL A 411 17.42 -3.86 15.75
N ASP A 412 16.52 -3.62 16.69
CA ASP A 412 15.96 -2.31 16.99
C ASP A 412 16.19 -1.99 18.47
N GLU A 413 17.02 -0.98 18.75
CA GLU A 413 17.35 -0.55 20.11
C GLU A 413 16.11 -0.14 20.92
N ARG A 414 15.02 0.27 20.25
CA ARG A 414 13.74 0.61 20.89
C ARG A 414 13.03 -0.61 21.51
N LEU A 415 13.46 -1.82 21.15
CA LEU A 415 12.98 -3.09 21.67
C LEU A 415 13.93 -3.73 22.69
N ALA A 416 14.86 -2.98 23.29
CA ALA A 416 15.68 -3.50 24.39
C ALA A 416 14.82 -4.15 25.49
N GLY A 417 15.12 -5.40 25.87
CA GLY A 417 14.34 -6.17 26.84
C GLY A 417 13.05 -6.80 26.29
N ARG A 418 12.66 -6.49 25.04
CA ARG A 418 11.47 -7.02 24.36
C ARG A 418 11.85 -7.78 23.10
N LEU A 419 11.01 -8.71 22.69
CA LEU A 419 11.17 -9.45 21.44
C LEU A 419 9.84 -9.51 20.72
N GLN A 420 9.86 -9.06 19.47
CA GLN A 420 8.72 -9.04 18.56
C GLN A 420 8.95 -10.06 17.45
N ILE A 421 7.95 -10.89 17.19
CA ILE A 421 7.96 -11.85 16.10
C ILE A 421 6.79 -11.56 15.18
N THR A 422 7.09 -11.43 13.88
CA THR A 422 6.10 -11.27 12.83
C THR A 422 6.19 -12.47 11.90
N ILE A 423 5.05 -13.10 11.64
CA ILE A 423 4.90 -14.27 10.78
C ILE A 423 3.98 -13.89 9.64
N ILE A 424 4.40 -14.17 8.41
CA ILE A 424 3.59 -14.00 7.21
C ILE A 424 3.53 -15.34 6.51
N ALA A 425 2.37 -15.96 6.59
CA ALA A 425 2.10 -17.27 6.02
C ALA A 425 1.37 -17.10 4.68
N THR A 426 1.83 -17.81 3.65
CA THR A 426 1.28 -17.74 2.29
C THR A 426 1.16 -19.13 1.68
N ALA A 427 0.49 -19.22 0.52
CA ALA A 427 0.30 -20.46 -0.21
C ALA A 427 -0.30 -21.56 0.68
N PHE A 428 -1.41 -21.24 1.33
CA PHE A 428 -2.16 -22.24 2.11
C PHE A 428 -2.67 -23.31 1.17
N GLN A 429 -2.36 -24.57 1.47
CA GLN A 429 -3.03 -25.68 0.82
C GLN A 429 -4.53 -25.51 1.06
N ALA A 430 -5.32 -25.51 -0.01
CA ALA A 430 -6.75 -25.70 0.13
C ALA A 430 -6.91 -26.94 1.00
N VAL A 431 -7.51 -26.78 2.17
CA VAL A 431 -8.04 -27.94 2.88
C VAL A 431 -9.03 -28.50 1.89
N THR A 432 -8.61 -29.52 1.12
CA THR A 432 -9.56 -30.44 0.52
C THR A 432 -10.33 -30.93 1.72
N GLU A 433 -11.50 -30.32 1.96
CA GLU A 433 -12.60 -31.03 2.55
C GLU A 433 -12.62 -32.32 1.75
N LYS A 434 -12.06 -33.39 2.34
CA LYS A 434 -12.34 -34.73 1.85
C LYS A 434 -13.85 -34.71 1.72
N PRO A 435 -14.42 -34.85 0.51
CA PRO A 435 -15.86 -34.83 0.36
C PRO A 435 -16.34 -35.82 1.40
N LEU A 436 -17.13 -35.32 2.37
CA LEU A 436 -17.70 -36.17 3.39
C LEU A 436 -18.28 -37.34 2.62
N ARG A 437 -17.62 -38.50 2.70
CA ARG A 437 -18.09 -39.72 2.06
C ARG A 437 -19.51 -39.81 2.56
N ASP A 438 -20.45 -39.70 1.64
CA ASP A 438 -21.87 -39.57 1.91
C ASP A 438 -22.30 -40.88 2.59
N TYR A 439 -22.06 -41.00 3.90
CA TYR A 439 -22.63 -42.01 4.76
C TYR A 439 -24.08 -41.59 5.03
N ARG A 440 -24.83 -41.32 3.96
CA ARG A 440 -26.27 -41.51 3.94
C ARG A 440 -26.53 -43.00 4.10
N LYS A 441 -26.42 -43.50 5.34
CA LYS A 441 -27.32 -44.57 5.77
C LYS A 441 -28.71 -44.08 5.44
N LYS A 442 -29.34 -44.77 4.50
CA LYS A 442 -30.72 -44.60 4.03
C LYS A 442 -31.61 -44.40 5.26
N ARG A 443 -31.86 -43.14 5.65
CA ARG A 443 -32.88 -42.81 6.65
C ARG A 443 -34.19 -43.16 5.98
N GLU A 444 -34.72 -44.34 6.29
CA GLU A 444 -36.11 -44.65 6.00
C GLU A 444 -36.95 -43.50 6.53
N ARG A 445 -37.79 -42.92 5.66
CA ARG A 445 -38.71 -41.85 6.01
C ARG A 445 -39.60 -42.37 7.15
N ILE A 446 -39.40 -41.86 8.36
CA ILE A 446 -40.34 -42.07 9.45
C ILE A 446 -41.66 -41.44 9.00
N SER A 447 -42.67 -42.28 8.76
CA SER A 447 -44.02 -41.80 8.46
C SER A 447 -44.53 -40.99 9.65
N THR A 448 -45.16 -39.85 9.35
CA THR A 448 -45.69 -38.86 10.31
C THR A 448 -46.88 -39.35 11.15
N VAL A 449 -47.18 -40.66 11.14
CA VAL A 449 -48.39 -41.24 11.71
C VAL A 449 -48.23 -41.66 13.18
N ASN A 450 -47.05 -41.46 13.80
CA ASN A 450 -46.79 -41.99 15.15
C ASN A 450 -46.01 -41.02 16.06
N LEU A 451 -46.52 -39.79 16.20
CA LEU A 451 -46.04 -38.80 17.16
C LEU A 451 -46.90 -38.72 18.43
N GLU A 452 -48.06 -39.38 18.48
CA GLU A 452 -48.96 -39.36 19.64
C GLU A 452 -48.56 -40.34 20.76
N ILE A 453 -47.63 -41.26 20.50
CA ILE A 453 -47.16 -42.23 21.49
C ILE A 453 -45.84 -41.72 22.10
N PRO A 454 -45.76 -41.57 23.44
CA PRO A 454 -44.53 -41.16 24.12
C PRO A 454 -43.32 -42.04 23.79
N THR A 455 -42.16 -41.39 23.66
CA THR A 455 -40.92 -41.97 23.12
C THR A 455 -40.44 -43.25 23.82
N PHE A 456 -40.74 -43.42 25.11
CA PHE A 456 -40.33 -44.60 25.88
C PHE A 456 -41.10 -45.87 25.51
N LEU A 457 -42.40 -45.76 25.19
CA LEU A 457 -43.22 -46.90 24.73
C LEU A 457 -42.86 -47.32 23.31
N ARG A 458 -42.47 -46.36 22.47
CA ARG A 458 -41.98 -46.63 21.10
C ARG A 458 -40.66 -47.40 21.10
N ARG A 459 -39.79 -47.12 22.08
CA ARG A 459 -38.49 -47.77 22.23
C ARG A 459 -38.64 -49.23 22.69
N GLN A 460 -39.51 -49.51 23.65
CA GLN A 460 -39.83 -50.89 24.05
C GLN A 460 -40.42 -51.73 22.90
N GLN A 461 -41.33 -51.16 22.09
CA GLN A 461 -41.90 -51.89 20.95
C GLN A 461 -40.91 -52.13 19.81
N GLN A 462 -39.89 -51.29 19.66
CA GLN A 462 -38.80 -51.51 18.71
C GLN A 462 -37.82 -52.57 19.22
N GLU A 463 -37.47 -52.53 20.50
CA GLU A 463 -36.61 -53.55 21.14
C GLU A 463 -37.26 -54.94 21.12
N GLU A 464 -38.58 -55.05 21.33
CA GLU A 464 -39.31 -56.33 21.18
C GLU A 464 -39.38 -56.84 19.73
N LYS A 465 -39.40 -55.93 18.74
CA LYS A 465 -39.37 -56.29 17.31
C LYS A 465 -37.99 -56.70 16.84
N GLU A 466 -36.94 -56.12 17.41
CA GLU A 466 -35.55 -56.49 17.12
C GLU A 466 -35.20 -57.85 17.77
N ALA A 467 -35.64 -58.09 19.01
CA ALA A 467 -35.48 -59.39 19.68
C ALA A 467 -36.19 -60.55 18.94
N LYS A 468 -37.33 -60.28 18.27
CA LYS A 468 -38.03 -61.26 17.41
C LYS A 468 -37.38 -61.46 16.04
N LYS A 469 -36.50 -60.56 15.59
CA LYS A 469 -35.74 -60.71 14.33
C LYS A 469 -34.46 -61.51 14.51
N GLU A 470 -33.84 -61.47 15.69
CA GLU A 470 -32.61 -62.22 15.99
C GLU A 470 -32.86 -63.70 16.34
N THR A 471 -34.12 -64.15 16.45
CA THR A 471 -34.48 -65.55 16.77
C THR A 471 -35.13 -66.32 15.61
N GLY A 472 -34.92 -65.90 14.36
CA GLY A 472 -35.34 -66.64 13.16
C GLY A 472 -34.41 -67.85 12.88
N PRO A 473 -34.94 -68.98 12.36
CA PRO A 473 -34.22 -70.26 12.37
C PRO A 473 -33.02 -70.27 11.40
N THR A 474 -31.87 -70.69 11.92
CA THR A 474 -30.68 -71.09 11.15
C THR A 474 -31.03 -72.32 10.30
N GLN A 475 -30.85 -72.23 8.98
CA GLN A 475 -30.71 -73.41 8.10
C GLN A 475 -29.23 -73.74 7.92
#